data_AF-A0AA96LGI3-F1
#
_entry.id   AF-A0AA96LGI3-F1
#
_cell.length_a   1.000
_cell.length_b   1.000
_cell.length_c   1.000
_cell.angle_alpha   90.00
_cell.angle_beta   90.00
_cell.angle_gamma   90.00
#
_symmetry.space_group_name_H-M   'P 1'
#
loop_
_entity.id
_entity.type
_entity.pdbx_description
1 polymer ?
#
loop_
_entity_poly.entity_id
_entity_poly.type
_entity_poly.pdbx_seq_one_letter_code
_entity_poly.pdbx_strand_id
1 'polypeptide(L)'
;MNGFETLWRTRRQAFLRETSIYWRDVGRSGFFSILILALIAGIYGYAKALKTLPPDFPYLWIILPLLALTVASGRIRTFLREADRVFLLPAEDRLQGYFRLSFRHSFLMQGIRLLLVLLAVWPLYHKGAGTGALPYWWLAAFLLLTKWAGLLTVWQQARCVSIRHGRLIAAYRWAAGTMAVYGLFRFPLPYAFLLLLGLALTGVLLIRSLPKFRIPWEALLRYEKAQRDLYYLFFSWFTDVPARPNSIKRRMLLPRLTKLLPFESSSAFLYLYALTFLRSELSSIYLRLLAVGALFLILFQGELAQVIIYGLALLIAGVQLAALDQAHRYSPWIQLYPGGEQVRIRAVTTLVLIALLVQALVLGAASALSGTSFSLSALLTAAGLAYAFGYARLLLPRRLTRRAELI
;
A
#
# COMPACT_ATOMS: atom_id res chain seq x y z
N MET A 1 19.76 -17.44 -32.42
CA MET A 1 19.12 -16.94 -31.17
C MET A 1 18.47 -18.12 -30.47
N ASN A 2 18.71 -18.32 -29.17
CA ASN A 2 18.19 -19.47 -28.41
C ASN A 2 16.65 -19.43 -28.35
N GLY A 3 15.96 -20.54 -28.64
CA GLY A 3 14.48 -20.61 -28.64
C GLY A 3 13.82 -20.21 -27.31
N PHE A 4 14.53 -20.30 -26.18
CA PHE A 4 14.02 -19.84 -24.89
C PHE A 4 14.10 -18.31 -24.72
N GLU A 5 15.06 -17.64 -25.35
CA GLU A 5 15.14 -16.18 -25.32
C GLU A 5 14.03 -15.54 -26.14
N THR A 6 13.70 -16.14 -27.29
CA THR A 6 12.55 -15.73 -28.10
C THR A 6 11.25 -15.97 -27.33
N LEU A 7 11.09 -17.12 -26.67
CA LEU A 7 9.95 -17.41 -25.80
C LEU A 7 9.76 -16.33 -24.71
N TRP A 8 10.85 -15.92 -24.03
CA TRP A 8 10.80 -14.86 -23.02
C TRP A 8 10.30 -13.54 -23.62
N ARG A 9 10.84 -13.15 -24.79
CA ARG A 9 10.44 -11.90 -25.48
C ARG A 9 8.97 -11.94 -25.89
N THR A 10 8.50 -13.06 -26.44
CA THR A 10 7.10 -13.25 -26.82
C THR A 10 6.17 -13.13 -25.62
N ARG A 11 6.53 -13.71 -24.47
CA ARG A 11 5.72 -13.61 -23.24
C ARG A 11 5.69 -12.21 -22.66
N ARG A 12 6.83 -11.51 -22.67
CA ARG A 12 6.88 -10.09 -22.28
C ARG A 12 5.98 -9.26 -23.20
N GLN A 13 6.06 -9.46 -24.51
CA GLN A 13 5.22 -8.74 -25.47
C GLN A 13 3.74 -9.06 -25.28
N ALA A 14 3.38 -10.31 -25.03
CA ALA A 14 2.00 -10.70 -24.73
C ALA A 14 1.48 -9.98 -23.48
N PHE A 15 2.28 -9.93 -22.40
CA PHE A 15 1.92 -9.18 -21.18
C PHE A 15 1.78 -7.68 -21.45
N LEU A 16 2.65 -7.08 -22.27
CA LEU A 16 2.55 -5.66 -22.64
C LEU A 16 1.30 -5.38 -23.47
N ARG A 17 0.94 -6.26 -24.43
CA ARG A 17 -0.30 -6.13 -25.21
C ARG A 17 -1.53 -6.23 -24.32
N GLU A 18 -1.58 -7.23 -23.47
CA GLU A 18 -2.65 -7.40 -22.49
C GLU A 18 -2.82 -6.16 -21.59
N THR A 19 -1.72 -5.67 -21.02
CA THR A 19 -1.76 -4.51 -20.12
C THR A 19 -1.98 -3.18 -20.84
N SER A 20 -1.66 -3.07 -22.13
CA SER A 20 -1.87 -1.83 -22.90
C SER A 20 -3.35 -1.43 -22.99
N ILE A 21 -4.25 -2.40 -22.99
CA ILE A 21 -5.70 -2.16 -22.98
C ILE A 21 -6.09 -1.46 -21.69
N TYR A 22 -5.67 -2.00 -20.54
CA TYR A 22 -5.94 -1.39 -19.24
C TYR A 22 -5.24 -0.03 -19.08
N TRP A 23 -4.02 0.15 -19.58
CA TRP A 23 -3.35 1.45 -19.56
C TRP A 23 -4.10 2.52 -20.37
N ARG A 24 -4.77 2.13 -21.47
CA ARG A 24 -5.64 3.02 -22.23
C ARG A 24 -6.85 3.45 -21.41
N ASP A 25 -7.46 2.54 -20.66
CA ASP A 25 -8.60 2.85 -19.78
C ASP A 25 -8.19 3.79 -18.64
N VAL A 26 -7.01 3.55 -18.03
CA VAL A 26 -6.41 4.46 -17.05
C VAL A 26 -6.23 5.86 -17.65
N GLY A 27 -5.75 5.95 -18.90
CA GLY A 27 -5.60 7.23 -19.59
C GLY A 27 -6.93 7.96 -19.83
N ARG A 28 -7.97 7.23 -20.24
CA ARG A 28 -9.31 7.79 -20.47
C ARG A 28 -10.01 8.25 -19.20
N SER A 29 -9.65 7.72 -18.03
CA SER A 29 -10.24 8.09 -16.75
C SER A 29 -9.90 9.51 -16.25
N GLY A 30 -9.02 10.25 -16.93
CA GLY A 30 -8.56 11.57 -16.48
C GLY A 30 -7.51 11.51 -15.35
N PHE A 31 -7.10 10.31 -14.93
CA PHE A 31 -6.11 10.09 -13.88
C PHE A 31 -4.79 10.83 -14.12
N PHE A 32 -4.25 10.81 -15.34
CA PHE A 32 -2.99 11.50 -15.64
C PHE A 32 -3.07 13.01 -15.45
N SER A 33 -4.21 13.63 -15.76
CA SER A 33 -4.42 15.07 -15.54
C SER A 33 -4.35 15.42 -14.06
N ILE A 34 -5.05 14.65 -13.22
CA ILE A 34 -5.02 14.80 -11.76
C ILE A 34 -3.60 14.53 -11.22
N LEU A 35 -2.92 13.50 -11.74
CA LEU A 35 -1.57 13.14 -11.33
C LEU A 35 -0.55 14.25 -11.66
N ILE A 36 -0.64 14.86 -12.84
CA ILE A 36 0.23 15.97 -13.24
C ILE A 36 -0.03 17.18 -12.34
N LEU A 37 -1.30 17.53 -12.09
CA LEU A 37 -1.63 18.63 -11.17
C LEU A 37 -1.09 18.37 -9.75
N ALA A 38 -1.29 17.16 -9.23
CA ALA A 38 -0.76 16.74 -7.93
C ALA A 38 0.77 16.76 -7.90
N LEU A 39 1.44 16.38 -9.00
CA LEU A 39 2.88 16.44 -9.12
C LEU A 39 3.39 17.89 -9.11
N ILE A 40 2.75 18.80 -9.83
CA ILE A 40 3.09 20.22 -9.84
C ILE A 40 2.93 20.82 -8.44
N ALA A 41 1.78 20.59 -7.79
CA ALA A 41 1.52 21.05 -6.43
C ALA A 41 2.52 20.45 -5.42
N GLY A 42 2.84 19.15 -5.57
CA GLY A 42 3.82 18.44 -4.76
C GLY A 42 5.24 18.98 -4.93
N ILE A 43 5.68 19.25 -6.16
CA ILE A 43 6.99 19.85 -6.44
C ILE A 43 7.06 21.26 -5.85
N TYR A 44 6.01 22.08 -6.01
CA TYR A 44 5.96 23.42 -5.42
C TYR A 44 6.05 23.38 -3.89
N GLY A 45 5.23 22.54 -3.25
CA GLY A 45 5.25 22.34 -1.80
C GLY A 45 6.59 21.83 -1.29
N TYR A 46 7.19 20.87 -2.01
CA TYR A 46 8.50 20.32 -1.69
C TYR A 46 9.61 21.36 -1.83
N ALA A 47 9.61 22.16 -2.90
CA ALA A 47 10.59 23.23 -3.10
C ALA A 47 10.49 24.31 -2.00
N LYS A 48 9.26 24.66 -1.57
CA LYS A 48 9.04 25.58 -0.45
C LYS A 48 9.57 25.00 0.86
N ALA A 49 9.24 23.75 1.17
CA ALA A 49 9.73 23.06 2.35
C ALA A 49 11.27 22.98 2.36
N LEU A 50 11.88 22.69 1.21
CA LEU A 50 13.32 22.65 1.07
C LEU A 50 13.96 24.02 1.34
N LYS A 51 13.31 25.14 1.00
CA LYS A 51 13.82 26.49 1.32
C LYS A 51 13.77 26.82 2.81
N THR A 52 12.67 26.48 3.49
CA THR A 52 12.44 26.78 4.91
C THR A 52 13.07 25.77 5.89
N LEU A 53 13.86 24.82 5.39
CA LEU A 53 14.47 23.78 6.21
C LEU A 53 15.50 24.36 7.21
N PRO A 54 15.42 24.05 8.52
CA PRO A 54 16.45 24.39 9.49
C PRO A 54 17.80 23.73 9.14
N PRO A 55 18.93 24.34 9.53
CA PRO A 55 20.27 23.80 9.25
C PRO A 55 20.52 22.44 9.93
N ASP A 56 19.99 22.23 11.14
CA ASP A 56 20.16 20.99 11.92
C ASP A 56 19.12 19.92 11.57
N PHE A 57 18.41 20.07 10.44
CA PHE A 57 17.36 19.14 10.08
C PHE A 57 17.93 17.72 9.86
N PRO A 58 17.40 16.68 10.54
CA PRO A 58 17.94 15.33 10.48
C PRO A 58 17.56 14.60 9.18
N TYR A 59 18.04 15.09 8.03
CA TYR A 59 17.67 14.63 6.70
C TYR A 59 17.90 13.11 6.51
N LEU A 60 18.93 12.53 7.14
CA LEU A 60 19.23 11.11 7.06
C LEU A 60 18.08 10.21 7.55
N TRP A 61 17.25 10.68 8.48
CA TRP A 61 16.10 9.91 8.98
C TRP A 61 15.00 9.73 7.93
N ILE A 62 14.99 10.55 6.87
CA ILE A 62 14.08 10.41 5.74
C ILE A 62 14.76 9.62 4.61
N ILE A 63 15.99 9.99 4.28
CA ILE A 63 16.72 9.43 3.14
C ILE A 63 17.05 7.95 3.35
N LEU A 64 17.55 7.60 4.54
CA LEU A 64 17.99 6.25 4.87
C LEU A 64 16.88 5.21 4.73
N PRO A 65 15.71 5.33 5.41
CA PRO A 65 14.67 4.32 5.28
C PRO A 65 14.10 4.26 3.86
N LEU A 66 13.99 5.40 3.16
CA LEU A 66 13.45 5.44 1.80
C LEU A 66 14.38 4.74 0.79
N LEU A 67 15.69 5.01 0.84
CA LEU A 67 16.68 4.36 -0.02
C LEU A 67 16.90 2.90 0.40
N ALA A 68 17.00 2.59 1.70
CA ALA A 68 17.14 1.22 2.18
C ALA A 68 15.93 0.36 1.76
N LEU A 69 14.70 0.88 1.87
CA LEU A 69 13.49 0.20 1.42
C LEU A 69 13.53 -0.10 -0.08
N THR A 70 13.91 0.88 -0.90
CA THR A 70 13.92 0.71 -2.36
C THR A 70 15.06 -0.19 -2.85
N VAL A 71 16.21 -0.15 -2.20
CA VAL A 71 17.36 -1.03 -2.50
C VAL A 71 17.03 -2.46 -2.10
N ALA A 72 16.63 -2.68 -0.84
CA ALA A 72 16.41 -4.02 -0.31
C ALA A 72 15.17 -4.69 -0.91
N SER A 73 14.07 -3.97 -1.14
CA SER A 73 12.84 -4.58 -1.68
C SER A 73 12.98 -4.97 -3.16
N GLY A 74 12.59 -6.18 -3.53
CA GLY A 74 12.64 -6.59 -4.93
C GLY A 74 12.08 -7.98 -5.17
N ARG A 75 11.58 -8.21 -6.37
CA ARG A 75 11.13 -9.52 -6.86
C ARG A 75 11.52 -9.67 -8.32
N ILE A 76 11.94 -10.87 -8.72
CA ILE A 76 12.35 -11.14 -10.09
C ILE A 76 11.11 -11.53 -10.90
N ARG A 77 10.88 -10.81 -12.00
CA ARG A 77 9.81 -11.08 -12.93
C ARG A 77 10.27 -12.06 -13.99
N THR A 78 9.64 -13.24 -14.01
CA THR A 78 10.06 -14.36 -14.86
C THR A 78 9.09 -14.61 -16.01
N PHE A 79 7.87 -14.08 -15.97
CA PHE A 79 6.82 -14.36 -16.96
C PHE A 79 6.51 -15.86 -17.14
N LEU A 80 6.80 -16.68 -16.12
CA LEU A 80 6.43 -18.09 -16.11
C LEU A 80 4.91 -18.26 -15.93
N ARG A 81 4.37 -19.31 -16.55
CA ARG A 81 2.96 -19.72 -16.47
C ARG A 81 2.85 -21.04 -15.71
N GLU A 82 1.70 -21.31 -15.09
CA GLU A 82 1.50 -22.52 -14.28
C GLU A 82 1.76 -23.82 -15.07
N ALA A 83 1.51 -23.82 -16.38
CA ALA A 83 1.82 -24.95 -17.28
C ALA A 83 3.33 -25.23 -17.43
N ASP A 84 4.19 -24.21 -17.28
CA ASP A 84 5.63 -24.32 -17.55
C ASP A 84 6.35 -25.27 -16.61
N ARG A 85 5.81 -25.48 -15.41
CA ARG A 85 6.38 -26.45 -14.45
C ARG A 85 6.40 -27.87 -15.00
N VAL A 86 5.52 -28.20 -15.95
CA VAL A 86 5.44 -29.53 -16.57
C VAL A 86 6.19 -29.52 -17.89
N PHE A 87 5.93 -28.53 -18.75
CA PHE A 87 6.49 -28.50 -20.11
C PHE A 87 7.96 -28.07 -20.20
N LEU A 88 8.44 -27.22 -19.29
CA LEU A 88 9.81 -26.69 -19.32
C LEU A 88 10.75 -27.41 -18.34
N LEU A 89 10.23 -28.33 -17.52
CA LEU A 89 11.03 -29.13 -16.60
C LEU A 89 12.10 -29.98 -17.31
N PRO A 90 11.82 -30.65 -18.46
CA PRO A 90 12.86 -31.41 -19.18
C PRO A 90 13.98 -30.54 -19.76
N ALA A 91 13.74 -29.23 -19.90
CA ALA A 91 14.67 -28.29 -20.50
C ALA A 91 15.37 -27.38 -19.47
N GLU A 92 15.38 -27.75 -18.19
CA GLU A 92 15.87 -26.92 -17.08
C GLU A 92 17.27 -26.34 -17.33
N ASP A 93 18.21 -27.17 -17.82
CA ASP A 93 19.59 -26.78 -18.07
C ASP A 93 19.73 -25.73 -19.19
N ARG A 94 18.77 -25.67 -20.12
CA ARG A 94 18.76 -24.73 -21.25
C ARG A 94 18.06 -23.40 -20.94
N LEU A 95 17.44 -23.25 -19.77
CA LEU A 95 16.69 -22.05 -19.37
C LEU A 95 17.57 -20.92 -18.82
N GLN A 96 18.89 -21.10 -18.72
CA GLN A 96 19.79 -20.07 -18.18
C GLN A 96 19.68 -18.73 -18.93
N GLY A 97 19.53 -18.77 -20.26
CA GLY A 97 19.31 -17.57 -21.08
C GLY A 97 18.00 -16.86 -20.74
N TYR A 98 16.92 -17.61 -20.53
CA TYR A 98 15.60 -17.10 -20.13
C TYR A 98 15.66 -16.36 -18.78
N PHE A 99 16.30 -16.96 -17.77
CA PHE A 99 16.41 -16.34 -16.45
C PHE A 99 17.38 -15.16 -16.44
N ARG A 100 18.42 -15.15 -17.28
CA ARG A 100 19.32 -13.99 -17.44
C ARG A 100 18.57 -12.78 -17.97
N LEU A 101 17.68 -12.95 -18.96
CA LEU A 101 16.82 -11.89 -19.45
C LEU A 101 15.82 -11.42 -18.39
N SER A 102 15.20 -12.37 -17.66
CA SER A 102 14.29 -12.07 -16.54
C SER A 102 14.98 -11.22 -15.46
N PHE A 103 16.22 -11.56 -15.11
CA PHE A 103 17.04 -10.82 -14.15
C PHE A 103 17.37 -9.43 -14.66
N ARG A 104 17.89 -9.30 -15.89
CA ARG A 104 18.23 -8.00 -16.51
C ARG A 104 17.02 -7.06 -16.59
N HIS A 105 15.87 -7.59 -17.00
CA HIS A 105 14.64 -6.83 -17.05
C HIS A 105 14.20 -6.35 -15.66
N SER A 106 14.25 -7.24 -14.67
CA SER A 106 13.89 -6.91 -13.28
C SER A 106 14.84 -5.86 -12.69
N PHE A 107 16.14 -6.00 -12.94
CA PHE A 107 17.15 -5.01 -12.55
C PHE A 107 16.90 -3.67 -13.22
N LEU A 108 16.63 -3.63 -14.53
CA LEU A 108 16.35 -2.39 -15.24
C LEU A 108 15.11 -1.67 -14.67
N MET A 109 14.00 -2.39 -14.49
CA MET A 109 12.75 -1.80 -13.99
C MET A 109 12.87 -1.31 -12.54
N GLN A 110 13.57 -2.07 -11.69
CA GLN A 110 13.79 -1.66 -10.30
C GLN A 110 14.89 -0.60 -10.16
N GLY A 111 15.87 -0.61 -11.06
CA GLY A 111 16.92 0.41 -11.16
C GLY A 111 16.34 1.75 -11.57
N ILE A 112 15.46 1.80 -12.58
CA ILE A 112 14.73 3.02 -12.96
C ILE A 112 13.95 3.57 -11.76
N ARG A 113 13.24 2.70 -11.02
CA ARG A 113 12.52 3.11 -9.81
C ARG A 113 13.45 3.67 -8.74
N LEU A 114 14.60 3.03 -8.52
CA LEU A 114 15.60 3.48 -7.56
C LEU A 114 16.19 4.84 -7.95
N LEU A 115 16.49 5.05 -9.24
CA LEU A 115 16.98 6.33 -9.75
C LEU A 115 15.94 7.44 -9.63
N LEU A 116 14.65 7.15 -9.88
CA LEU A 116 13.58 8.12 -9.67
C LEU A 116 13.44 8.53 -8.20
N VAL A 117 13.56 7.58 -7.27
CA VAL A 117 13.54 7.88 -5.83
C VAL A 117 14.78 8.65 -5.42
N LEU A 118 15.96 8.27 -5.92
CA LEU A 118 17.19 9.02 -5.69
C LEU A 118 17.07 10.45 -6.20
N LEU A 119 16.53 10.65 -7.41
CA LEU A 119 16.31 11.98 -7.99
C LEU A 119 15.39 12.84 -7.12
N ALA A 120 14.31 12.27 -6.58
CA ALA A 120 13.40 13.00 -5.69
C ALA A 120 14.09 13.41 -4.37
N VAL A 121 14.95 12.55 -3.84
CA VAL A 121 15.61 12.72 -2.54
C VAL A 121 16.92 13.52 -2.63
N TRP A 122 17.53 13.58 -3.82
CA TRP A 122 18.82 14.21 -4.04
C TRP A 122 18.89 15.69 -3.64
N PRO A 123 17.89 16.55 -3.92
CA PRO A 123 17.90 17.95 -3.45
C PRO A 123 17.94 18.08 -1.93
N LEU A 124 17.24 17.19 -1.20
CA LEU A 124 17.26 17.15 0.25
C LEU A 124 18.64 16.74 0.79
N TYR A 125 19.27 15.74 0.16
CA TYR A 125 20.63 15.34 0.50
C TYR A 125 21.63 16.46 0.26
N HIS A 126 21.59 17.10 -0.91
CA HIS A 126 22.54 18.14 -1.29
C HIS A 126 22.44 19.36 -0.35
N LYS A 127 21.22 19.75 0.02
CA LYS A 127 21.02 20.84 1.00
C LYS A 127 21.50 20.46 2.41
N GLY A 128 21.27 19.21 2.84
CA GLY A 128 21.66 18.76 4.19
C GLY A 128 23.15 18.46 4.36
N ALA A 129 23.82 17.97 3.31
CA ALA A 129 25.25 17.64 3.33
C ALA A 129 26.16 18.82 2.96
N GLY A 130 25.61 19.88 2.36
CA GLY A 130 26.35 21.09 1.99
C GLY A 130 27.51 20.79 1.02
N THR A 131 28.70 21.29 1.34
CA THR A 131 29.91 21.17 0.50
C THR A 131 30.47 19.75 0.44
N GLY A 132 30.11 18.86 1.37
CA GLY A 132 30.51 17.45 1.38
C GLY A 132 29.59 16.52 0.58
N ALA A 133 28.60 17.08 -0.14
CA ALA A 133 27.62 16.27 -0.86
C ALA A 133 28.25 15.52 -2.05
N LEU A 134 28.06 14.20 -2.08
CA LEU A 134 28.49 13.37 -3.20
C LEU A 134 27.70 13.71 -4.49
N PRO A 135 28.36 13.71 -5.66
CA PRO A 135 27.68 13.84 -6.94
C PRO A 135 26.64 12.73 -7.15
N TYR A 136 25.56 13.08 -7.86
CA TYR A 136 24.46 12.16 -8.15
C TYR A 136 24.93 10.83 -8.76
N TRP A 137 25.86 10.87 -9.71
CA TRP A 137 26.33 9.68 -10.43
C TRP A 137 27.04 8.66 -9.53
N TRP A 138 27.80 9.12 -8.54
CA TRP A 138 28.47 8.24 -7.57
C TRP A 138 27.47 7.56 -6.64
N LEU A 139 26.48 8.30 -6.15
CA LEU A 139 25.38 7.74 -5.36
C LEU A 139 24.59 6.72 -6.19
N ALA A 140 24.25 7.06 -7.43
CA ALA A 140 23.53 6.19 -8.35
C ALA A 140 24.30 4.89 -8.62
N ALA A 141 25.59 4.97 -8.92
CA ALA A 141 26.44 3.80 -9.16
C ALA A 141 26.49 2.87 -7.94
N PHE A 142 26.75 3.42 -6.75
CA PHE A 142 26.80 2.63 -5.51
C PHE A 142 25.46 1.95 -5.20
N LEU A 143 24.36 2.69 -5.33
CA LEU A 143 23.02 2.16 -5.06
C LEU A 143 22.59 1.11 -6.09
N LEU A 144 22.95 1.28 -7.37
CA LEU A 144 22.71 0.28 -8.41
C LEU A 144 23.51 -1.00 -8.18
N LEU A 145 24.76 -0.90 -7.72
CA LEU A 145 25.55 -2.07 -7.35
C LEU A 145 24.96 -2.80 -6.14
N THR A 146 24.57 -2.06 -5.11
CA THR A 146 23.87 -2.62 -3.94
C THR A 146 22.56 -3.27 -4.36
N LYS A 147 21.83 -2.67 -5.32
CA LYS A 147 20.59 -3.22 -5.87
C LYS A 147 20.83 -4.52 -6.64
N TRP A 148 21.88 -4.56 -7.45
CA TRP A 148 22.28 -5.76 -8.18
C TRP A 148 22.57 -6.92 -7.22
N ALA A 149 23.38 -6.67 -6.18
CA ALA A 149 23.64 -7.64 -5.11
C ALA A 149 22.36 -8.08 -4.40
N GLY A 150 21.47 -7.12 -4.09
CA GLY A 150 20.15 -7.39 -3.51
C GLY A 150 19.30 -8.32 -4.39
N LEU A 151 19.29 -8.14 -5.70
CA LEU A 151 18.55 -9.03 -6.61
C LEU A 151 19.17 -10.42 -6.71
N LEU A 152 20.49 -10.54 -6.65
CA LEU A 152 21.16 -11.84 -6.57
C LEU A 152 20.73 -12.59 -5.31
N THR A 153 20.66 -11.92 -4.15
CA THR A 153 20.16 -12.55 -2.92
C THR A 153 18.67 -12.92 -3.01
N VAL A 154 17.83 -12.15 -3.71
CA VAL A 154 16.43 -12.52 -4.00
C VAL A 154 16.34 -13.79 -4.85
N TRP A 155 17.18 -13.92 -5.88
CA TRP A 155 17.25 -15.14 -6.68
C TRP A 155 17.64 -16.35 -5.82
N GLN A 156 18.63 -16.19 -4.93
CA GLN A 156 19.08 -17.26 -4.04
C GLN A 156 18.05 -17.59 -2.95
N GLN A 157 17.32 -16.59 -2.46
CA GLN A 157 16.20 -16.76 -1.53
C GLN A 157 15.12 -17.65 -2.14
N ALA A 158 14.79 -17.45 -3.43
CA ALA A 158 13.81 -18.27 -4.13
C ALA A 158 14.24 -19.75 -4.20
N ARG A 159 15.56 -20.01 -4.30
CA ARG A 159 16.14 -21.37 -4.41
C ARG A 159 16.18 -22.14 -3.09
N CYS A 160 15.91 -21.49 -1.96
CA CYS A 160 16.01 -22.13 -0.65
C CYS A 160 14.87 -23.13 -0.41
N VAL A 161 15.23 -24.30 0.11
CA VAL A 161 14.28 -25.40 0.39
C VAL A 161 13.35 -25.07 1.56
N SER A 162 13.87 -24.43 2.61
CA SER A 162 13.10 -24.11 3.83
C SER A 162 12.71 -22.64 3.88
N ILE A 163 11.49 -22.39 4.36
CA ILE A 163 10.97 -21.05 4.68
C ILE A 163 11.87 -20.32 5.69
N ARG A 164 12.49 -21.04 6.65
CA ARG A 164 13.39 -20.42 7.65
C ARG A 164 14.65 -19.86 7.00
N HIS A 165 15.32 -20.65 6.16
CA HIS A 165 16.50 -20.21 5.42
C HIS A 165 16.18 -19.07 4.46
N GLY A 166 15.01 -19.12 3.80
CA GLY A 166 14.53 -18.01 2.98
C GLY A 166 14.32 -16.72 3.78
N ARG A 167 13.79 -16.80 5.01
CA ARG A 167 13.65 -15.64 5.91
C ARG A 167 15.00 -15.12 6.39
N LEU A 168 15.96 -16.00 6.69
CA LEU A 168 17.32 -15.62 7.08
C LEU A 168 18.01 -14.81 5.98
N ILE A 169 17.97 -15.30 4.73
CA ILE A 169 18.53 -14.57 3.57
C ILE A 169 17.79 -13.24 3.36
N ALA A 170 16.46 -13.24 3.54
CA ALA A 170 15.69 -12.00 3.45
C ALA A 170 16.12 -11.00 4.52
N ALA A 171 16.28 -11.43 5.77
CA ALA A 171 16.72 -10.60 6.88
C ALA A 171 18.14 -10.06 6.63
N TYR A 172 19.05 -10.92 6.16
CA TYR A 172 20.38 -10.52 5.75
C TYR A 172 20.35 -9.46 4.64
N ARG A 173 19.56 -9.66 3.58
CA ARG A 173 19.40 -8.67 2.50
C ARG A 173 18.90 -7.32 3.01
N TRP A 174 17.93 -7.33 3.93
CA TRP A 174 17.41 -6.10 4.54
C TRP A 174 18.48 -5.41 5.41
N ALA A 175 19.16 -6.16 6.28
CA ALA A 175 20.22 -5.63 7.13
C ALA A 175 21.40 -5.09 6.31
N ALA A 176 21.90 -5.87 5.34
CA ALA A 176 22.99 -5.49 4.46
C ALA A 176 22.62 -4.31 3.55
N GLY A 177 21.39 -4.26 3.04
CA GLY A 177 20.89 -3.13 2.25
C GLY A 177 20.85 -1.84 3.07
N THR A 178 20.30 -1.88 4.28
CA THR A 178 20.29 -0.73 5.20
C THR A 178 21.70 -0.32 5.61
N MET A 179 22.57 -1.28 5.94
CA MET A 179 23.95 -1.03 6.34
C MET A 179 24.77 -0.41 5.19
N ALA A 180 24.58 -0.86 3.95
CA ALA A 180 25.25 -0.29 2.79
C ALA A 180 24.81 1.15 2.52
N VAL A 181 23.50 1.44 2.60
CA VAL A 181 22.99 2.82 2.46
C VAL A 181 23.47 3.70 3.61
N TYR A 182 23.47 3.20 4.85
CA TYR A 182 24.01 3.94 6.00
C TYR A 182 25.50 4.24 5.83
N GLY A 183 26.29 3.25 5.42
CA GLY A 183 27.71 3.40 5.17
C GLY A 183 28.03 4.40 4.06
N LEU A 184 27.19 4.50 3.02
CA LEU A 184 27.32 5.49 1.95
C LEU A 184 27.27 6.94 2.46
N PHE A 185 26.44 7.21 3.47
CA PHE A 185 26.28 8.56 4.02
C PHE A 185 27.21 8.84 5.20
N ARG A 186 27.68 7.80 5.91
CA ARG A 186 28.55 7.95 7.08
C ARG A 186 30.04 7.96 6.75
N PHE A 187 30.46 7.18 5.76
CA PHE A 187 31.87 6.98 5.44
C PHE A 187 32.27 7.61 4.10
N PRO A 188 33.57 7.91 3.90
CA PRO A 188 34.06 8.30 2.58
C PRO A 188 33.80 7.20 1.55
N LEU A 189 33.68 7.61 0.29
CA LEU A 189 33.30 6.72 -0.81
C LEU A 189 34.12 5.41 -0.90
N PRO A 190 35.46 5.41 -0.76
CA PRO A 190 36.24 4.16 -0.79
C PRO A 190 35.86 3.17 0.32
N TYR A 191 35.66 3.66 1.54
CA TYR A 191 35.26 2.82 2.67
C TYR A 191 33.83 2.28 2.51
N ALA A 192 32.93 3.04 1.90
CA ALA A 192 31.60 2.56 1.56
C ALA A 192 31.66 1.39 0.55
N PHE A 193 32.54 1.46 -0.46
CA PHE A 193 32.76 0.35 -1.40
C PHE A 193 33.39 -0.87 -0.74
N LEU A 194 34.34 -0.69 0.19
CA LEU A 194 34.90 -1.79 0.98
C LEU A 194 33.84 -2.46 1.86
N LEU A 195 32.97 -1.67 2.50
CA LEU A 195 31.83 -2.19 3.26
C LEU A 195 30.90 -3.02 2.37
N LEU A 196 30.56 -2.50 1.18
CA LEU A 196 29.73 -3.22 0.22
C LEU A 196 30.38 -4.54 -0.23
N LEU A 197 31.69 -4.55 -0.45
CA LEU A 197 32.43 -5.76 -0.80
C LEU A 197 32.42 -6.78 0.34
N GLY A 198 32.62 -6.34 1.59
CA GLY A 198 32.53 -7.19 2.78
C GLY A 198 31.14 -7.80 2.96
N LEU A 199 30.09 -7.00 2.79
CA LEU A 199 28.69 -7.48 2.80
C LEU A 199 28.39 -8.42 1.63
N ALA A 200 28.98 -8.20 0.46
CA ALA A 200 28.83 -9.13 -0.66
C ALA A 200 29.49 -10.48 -0.34
N LEU A 201 30.70 -10.46 0.23
CA LEU A 201 31.45 -11.67 0.59
C LEU A 201 30.71 -12.51 1.64
N THR A 202 30.29 -11.89 2.74
CA THR A 202 29.53 -12.59 3.81
C THR A 202 28.19 -13.12 3.28
N GLY A 203 27.55 -12.38 2.38
CA GLY A 203 26.35 -12.85 1.66
C GLY A 203 26.62 -14.10 0.82
N VAL A 204 27.73 -14.14 0.07
CA VAL A 204 28.13 -15.30 -0.73
C VAL A 204 28.42 -16.51 0.16
N LEU A 205 29.13 -16.34 1.27
CA LEU A 205 29.42 -17.42 2.23
C LEU A 205 28.14 -17.98 2.86
N LEU A 206 27.23 -17.11 3.29
CA LEU A 206 25.93 -17.51 3.82
C LEU A 206 25.14 -18.31 2.79
N ILE A 207 25.10 -17.82 1.56
CA ILE A 207 24.40 -18.47 0.46
C ILE A 207 25.03 -19.82 0.14
N ARG A 208 26.36 -19.95 0.10
CA ARG A 208 27.05 -21.21 -0.22
C ARG A 208 26.75 -22.32 0.78
N SER A 209 26.51 -21.96 2.04
CA SER A 209 26.30 -22.90 3.15
C SER A 209 24.89 -23.49 3.21
N LEU A 210 23.94 -22.98 2.41
CA LEU A 210 22.52 -23.38 2.47
C LEU A 210 22.14 -24.34 1.33
N PRO A 211 21.29 -25.36 1.61
CA PRO A 211 20.80 -26.28 0.59
C PRO A 211 19.86 -25.57 -0.39
N LYS A 212 20.00 -25.86 -1.69
CA LYS A 212 19.32 -25.14 -2.77
C LYS A 212 18.74 -26.06 -3.82
N PHE A 213 17.58 -25.69 -4.34
CA PHE A 213 17.08 -26.19 -5.61
C PHE A 213 17.85 -25.58 -6.79
N ARG A 214 17.88 -26.30 -7.92
CA ARG A 214 18.40 -25.76 -9.19
C ARG A 214 17.47 -24.64 -9.68
N ILE A 215 16.21 -24.96 -9.99
CA ILE A 215 15.16 -23.98 -10.31
C ILE A 215 13.93 -24.15 -9.41
N PRO A 216 13.54 -23.12 -8.63
CA PRO A 216 12.42 -23.19 -7.70
C PRO A 216 11.10 -22.82 -8.37
N TRP A 217 10.57 -23.74 -9.19
CA TRP A 217 9.36 -23.53 -10.00
C TRP A 217 8.17 -22.96 -9.21
N GLU A 218 7.81 -23.57 -8.07
CA GLU A 218 6.68 -23.11 -7.26
C GLU A 218 6.87 -21.70 -6.71
N ALA A 219 8.08 -21.37 -6.22
CA ALA A 219 8.37 -20.05 -5.68
C ALA A 219 8.29 -18.98 -6.78
N LEU A 220 8.86 -19.26 -7.96
CA LEU A 220 8.85 -18.33 -9.09
C LEU A 220 7.43 -18.12 -9.63
N LEU A 221 6.63 -19.17 -9.74
CA LEU A 221 5.23 -19.07 -10.16
C LEU A 221 4.39 -18.28 -9.14
N ARG A 222 4.59 -18.51 -7.85
CA ARG A 222 3.93 -17.72 -6.79
C ARG A 222 4.32 -16.25 -6.85
N TYR A 223 5.60 -15.94 -7.12
CA TYR A 223 6.04 -14.57 -7.27
C TYR A 223 5.47 -13.89 -8.52
N GLU A 224 5.42 -14.59 -9.66
CA GLU A 224 4.83 -14.06 -10.89
C GLU A 224 3.32 -13.82 -10.72
N LYS A 225 2.59 -14.76 -10.13
CA LYS A 225 1.16 -14.61 -9.81
C LYS A 225 0.92 -13.40 -8.91
N ALA A 226 1.66 -13.30 -7.81
CA ALA A 226 1.55 -12.16 -6.90
C ALA A 226 1.90 -10.82 -7.57
N GLN A 227 2.84 -10.79 -8.52
CA GLN A 227 3.14 -9.59 -9.29
C GLN A 227 2.00 -9.25 -10.25
N ARG A 228 1.47 -10.23 -11.00
CA ARG A 228 0.34 -10.02 -11.92
C ARG A 228 -0.89 -9.51 -11.17
N ASP A 229 -1.18 -10.06 -10.00
CA ASP A 229 -2.28 -9.64 -9.14
C ASP A 229 -2.14 -8.18 -8.68
N LEU A 230 -0.91 -7.69 -8.47
CA LEU A 230 -0.68 -6.27 -8.13
C LEU A 230 -1.01 -5.34 -9.31
N TYR A 231 -0.67 -5.74 -10.55
CA TYR A 231 -1.05 -4.96 -11.73
C TYR A 231 -2.57 -4.95 -11.93
N TYR A 232 -3.24 -6.10 -11.78
CA TYR A 232 -4.69 -6.16 -11.89
C TYR A 232 -5.40 -5.42 -10.78
N LEU A 233 -4.88 -5.45 -9.55
CA LEU A 233 -5.41 -4.64 -8.47
C LEU A 233 -5.33 -3.14 -8.81
N PHE A 234 -4.22 -2.69 -9.38
CA PHE A 234 -4.10 -1.31 -9.85
C PHE A 234 -5.11 -0.99 -10.95
N PHE A 235 -5.23 -1.84 -11.98
CA PHE A 235 -6.19 -1.62 -13.07
C PHE A 235 -7.65 -1.69 -12.59
N SER A 236 -7.97 -2.51 -11.59
CA SER A 236 -9.31 -2.60 -11.01
C SER A 236 -9.80 -1.31 -10.37
N TRP A 237 -8.92 -0.33 -10.12
CA TRP A 237 -9.33 1.00 -9.67
C TRP A 237 -9.92 1.86 -10.80
N PHE A 238 -9.73 1.46 -12.06
CA PHE A 238 -10.11 2.24 -13.23
C PHE A 238 -11.04 1.49 -14.18
N THR A 239 -10.96 0.16 -14.23
CA THR A 239 -11.72 -0.68 -15.16
C THR A 239 -11.98 -2.06 -14.57
N ASP A 240 -13.06 -2.71 -14.99
CA ASP A 240 -13.41 -4.04 -14.51
C ASP A 240 -12.48 -5.10 -15.13
N VAL A 241 -11.63 -5.69 -14.30
CA VAL A 241 -10.70 -6.75 -14.72
C VAL A 241 -11.30 -8.12 -14.38
N PRO A 242 -11.54 -9.00 -15.35
CA PRO A 242 -12.24 -10.28 -15.14
C PRO A 242 -11.48 -11.31 -14.28
N ALA A 243 -10.22 -11.04 -13.93
CA ALA A 243 -9.28 -12.03 -13.40
C ALA A 243 -9.21 -12.10 -11.86
N ARG A 244 -10.27 -11.73 -11.10
CA ARG A 244 -10.20 -11.79 -9.63
C ARG A 244 -11.30 -12.66 -8.99
N PRO A 245 -10.97 -13.84 -8.45
CA PRO A 245 -11.79 -14.42 -7.40
C PRO A 245 -11.72 -13.51 -6.17
N ASN A 246 -12.86 -13.25 -5.52
CA ASN A 246 -12.93 -12.48 -4.27
C ASN A 246 -12.00 -13.10 -3.21
N SER A 247 -10.81 -12.53 -3.02
CA SER A 247 -9.83 -13.02 -2.05
C SER A 247 -10.25 -12.60 -0.66
N ILE A 248 -10.92 -13.50 0.06
CA ILE A 248 -11.30 -13.34 1.46
C ILE A 248 -10.02 -13.35 2.31
N LYS A 249 -9.53 -12.18 2.73
CA LYS A 249 -8.38 -12.08 3.64
C LYS A 249 -8.84 -12.15 5.10
N ARG A 250 -8.22 -13.05 5.88
CA ARG A 250 -8.40 -13.11 7.34
C ARG A 250 -7.83 -11.84 7.98
N ARG A 251 -8.69 -11.02 8.59
CA ARG A 251 -8.28 -9.79 9.31
C ARG A 251 -7.91 -10.16 10.75
N MET A 252 -6.62 -10.06 11.10
CA MET A 252 -6.10 -10.49 12.42
C MET A 252 -6.62 -9.66 13.61
N LEU A 253 -7.03 -8.41 13.40
CA LEU A 253 -7.51 -7.51 14.47
C LEU A 253 -9.00 -7.67 14.79
N LEU A 254 -9.79 -8.22 13.87
CA LEU A 254 -11.25 -8.39 14.05
C LEU A 254 -11.64 -9.24 15.27
N PRO A 255 -10.97 -10.37 15.59
CA PRO A 255 -11.31 -11.19 16.75
C PRO A 255 -11.17 -10.47 18.09
N ARG A 256 -10.39 -9.39 18.17
CA ARG A 256 -10.24 -8.59 19.39
C ARG A 256 -11.39 -7.60 19.56
N LEU A 257 -11.80 -6.95 18.46
CA LEU A 257 -12.92 -6.00 18.47
C LEU A 257 -14.27 -6.70 18.71
N THR A 258 -14.44 -7.94 18.22
CA THR A 258 -15.66 -8.71 18.46
C THR A 258 -15.84 -9.17 19.90
N LYS A 259 -14.78 -9.16 20.72
CA LYS A 259 -14.85 -9.47 22.16
C LYS A 259 -15.35 -8.30 23.02
N LEU A 260 -15.37 -7.09 22.48
CA LEU A 260 -15.87 -5.89 23.18
C LEU A 260 -17.40 -5.74 23.08
N LEU A 261 -18.05 -6.58 22.27
CA LEU A 261 -19.50 -6.56 22.11
C LEU A 261 -20.11 -7.64 23.01
N PRO A 262 -21.11 -7.29 23.85
CA PRO A 262 -21.81 -8.28 24.67
C PRO A 262 -22.55 -9.26 23.76
N PHE A 263 -22.32 -10.56 23.97
CA PHE A 263 -22.99 -11.63 23.26
C PHE A 263 -24.32 -11.96 23.97
N GLU A 264 -25.33 -11.11 23.75
CA GLU A 264 -26.66 -11.23 24.33
C GLU A 264 -27.73 -11.31 23.23
N SER A 265 -28.85 -11.97 23.52
CA SER A 265 -29.99 -12.07 22.58
C SER A 265 -30.60 -10.70 22.26
N SER A 266 -30.53 -9.76 23.20
CA SER A 266 -31.02 -8.37 23.08
C SER A 266 -30.21 -7.52 22.09
N SER A 267 -28.93 -7.85 21.89
CA SER A 267 -27.97 -7.11 21.05
C SER A 267 -27.52 -7.88 19.81
N ALA A 268 -28.19 -9.00 19.48
CA ALA A 268 -27.79 -9.89 18.39
C ALA A 268 -27.66 -9.17 17.04
N PHE A 269 -28.57 -8.22 16.74
CA PHE A 269 -28.48 -7.38 15.55
C PHE A 269 -27.28 -6.42 15.59
N LEU A 270 -26.98 -5.80 16.73
CA LEU A 270 -25.80 -4.95 16.89
C LEU A 270 -24.52 -5.74 16.62
N TYR A 271 -24.44 -6.96 17.16
CA TYR A 271 -23.32 -7.85 16.94
C TYR A 271 -23.16 -8.23 15.46
N LEU A 272 -24.25 -8.63 14.79
CA LEU A 272 -24.25 -9.00 13.38
C LEU A 272 -23.82 -7.84 12.48
N TYR A 273 -24.39 -6.65 12.68
CA TYR A 273 -24.08 -5.49 11.86
C TYR A 273 -22.68 -4.93 12.15
N ALA A 274 -22.21 -4.96 13.39
CA ALA A 274 -20.83 -4.60 13.72
C ALA A 274 -19.82 -5.55 13.06
N LEU A 275 -20.08 -6.86 13.08
CA LEU A 275 -19.24 -7.85 12.43
C LEU A 275 -19.24 -7.66 10.91
N THR A 276 -20.41 -7.39 10.33
CA THR A 276 -20.58 -7.10 8.92
C THR A 276 -19.82 -5.86 8.51
N PHE A 277 -19.96 -4.76 9.26
CA PHE A 277 -19.21 -3.54 9.03
C PHE A 277 -17.71 -3.82 9.00
N LEU A 278 -17.18 -4.43 10.07
CA LEU A 278 -15.74 -4.74 10.22
C LEU A 278 -15.19 -5.71 9.16
N ARG A 279 -16.02 -6.64 8.65
CA ARG A 279 -15.62 -7.62 7.62
C ARG A 279 -15.79 -7.10 6.20
N SER A 280 -16.74 -6.19 5.98
CA SER A 280 -17.09 -5.68 4.65
C SER A 280 -16.08 -4.66 4.11
N GLU A 281 -16.17 -4.41 2.80
CA GLU A 281 -15.45 -3.34 2.11
C GLU A 281 -15.85 -1.93 2.63
N LEU A 282 -17.04 -1.78 3.20
CA LEU A 282 -17.52 -0.50 3.76
C LEU A 282 -16.61 0.02 4.87
N SER A 283 -16.12 -0.85 5.76
CA SER A 283 -15.16 -0.43 6.80
C SER A 283 -13.86 0.12 6.21
N SER A 284 -13.34 -0.51 5.15
CA SER A 284 -12.12 -0.04 4.48
C SER A 284 -12.34 1.26 3.72
N ILE A 285 -13.52 1.47 3.13
CA ILE A 285 -13.87 2.73 2.48
C ILE A 285 -13.97 3.85 3.53
N TYR A 286 -14.69 3.61 4.62
CA TYR A 286 -14.82 4.54 5.74
C TYR A 286 -13.45 4.90 6.35
N LEU A 287 -12.60 3.92 6.66
CA LEU A 287 -11.27 4.18 7.22
C LEU A 287 -10.36 4.95 6.24
N ARG A 288 -10.48 4.70 4.94
CA ARG A 288 -9.74 5.45 3.92
C ARG A 288 -10.21 6.90 3.85
N LEU A 289 -11.52 7.13 3.85
CA LEU A 289 -12.09 8.48 3.88
C LEU A 289 -11.66 9.25 5.13
N LEU A 290 -11.67 8.59 6.29
CA LEU A 290 -11.20 9.17 7.56
C LEU A 290 -9.71 9.53 7.50
N ALA A 291 -8.86 8.63 7.00
CA ALA A 291 -7.43 8.88 6.87
C ALA A 291 -7.12 10.01 5.84
N VAL A 292 -7.79 9.99 4.69
CA VAL A 292 -7.63 11.01 3.65
C VAL A 292 -8.15 12.36 4.15
N GLY A 293 -9.33 12.41 4.77
CA GLY A 293 -9.88 13.62 5.38
C GLY A 293 -8.95 14.22 6.44
N ALA A 294 -8.44 13.39 7.37
CA ALA A 294 -7.49 13.83 8.39
C ALA A 294 -6.19 14.38 7.76
N LEU A 295 -5.64 13.69 6.75
CA LEU A 295 -4.44 14.13 6.05
C LEU A 295 -4.65 15.49 5.36
N PHE A 296 -5.78 15.65 4.66
CA PHE A 296 -6.10 16.91 4.00
C PHE A 296 -6.26 18.06 5.00
N LEU A 297 -6.87 17.82 6.17
CA LEU A 297 -6.99 18.84 7.21
C LEU A 297 -5.63 19.26 7.78
N ILE A 298 -4.69 18.32 7.93
CA ILE A 298 -3.33 18.63 8.42
C ILE A 298 -2.52 19.40 7.37
N LEU A 299 -2.67 19.08 6.08
CA LEU A 299 -1.89 19.69 5.00
C LEU A 299 -2.40 21.08 4.58
N PHE A 300 -3.71 21.32 4.66
CA PHE A 300 -4.31 22.58 4.22
C PHE A 300 -4.53 23.52 5.41
N GLN A 301 -3.84 24.67 5.38
CA GLN A 301 -3.88 25.67 6.45
C GLN A 301 -4.98 26.74 6.29
N GLY A 302 -5.79 26.69 5.22
CA GLY A 302 -6.86 27.67 5.00
C GLY A 302 -8.12 27.34 5.79
N GLU A 303 -8.65 28.29 6.57
CA GLU A 303 -9.84 28.10 7.42
C GLU A 303 -11.06 27.62 6.64
N LEU A 304 -11.37 28.25 5.51
CA LEU A 304 -12.49 27.85 4.64
C LEU A 304 -12.29 26.44 4.07
N ALA A 305 -11.07 26.09 3.69
CA ALA A 305 -10.75 24.76 3.17
C ALA A 305 -11.00 23.70 4.25
N GLN A 306 -10.62 23.96 5.50
CA GLN A 306 -10.86 23.03 6.60
C GLN A 306 -12.34 22.80 6.88
N VAL A 307 -13.15 23.86 6.90
CA VAL A 307 -14.61 23.75 7.08
C VAL A 307 -15.23 22.89 5.97
N ILE A 308 -14.87 23.16 4.71
CA ILE A 308 -15.40 22.41 3.56
C ILE A 308 -14.98 20.94 3.61
N ILE A 309 -13.69 20.66 3.84
CA ILE A 309 -13.15 19.29 3.88
C ILE A 309 -13.77 18.50 5.03
N TYR A 310 -13.87 19.10 6.22
CA TYR A 310 -14.45 18.47 7.40
C TYR A 310 -15.93 18.13 7.18
N GLY A 311 -16.72 19.10 6.71
CA GLY A 311 -18.14 18.92 6.44
C GLY A 311 -18.40 17.87 5.36
N LEU A 312 -17.63 17.91 4.27
CA LEU A 312 -17.75 16.96 3.17
C LEU A 312 -17.39 15.53 3.61
N ALA A 313 -16.31 15.35 4.37
CA ALA A 313 -15.90 14.05 4.87
C ALA A 313 -16.97 13.41 5.78
N LEU A 314 -17.57 14.19 6.69
CA LEU A 314 -18.66 13.74 7.55
C LEU A 314 -19.92 13.39 6.75
N LEU A 315 -20.30 14.22 5.78
CA LEU A 315 -21.49 14.00 4.96
C LEU A 315 -21.36 12.74 4.10
N ILE A 316 -20.22 12.58 3.41
CA ILE A 316 -19.95 11.39 2.60
C ILE A 316 -19.96 10.14 3.49
N ALA A 317 -19.35 10.19 4.68
CA ALA A 317 -19.36 9.07 5.60
C ALA A 317 -20.78 8.70 6.08
N GLY A 318 -21.62 9.69 6.39
CA GLY A 318 -23.02 9.46 6.75
C GLY A 318 -23.77 8.70 5.65
N VAL A 319 -23.62 9.13 4.39
CA VAL A 319 -24.22 8.45 3.23
C VAL A 319 -23.68 7.04 3.04
N GLN A 320 -22.36 6.84 3.16
CA GLN A 320 -21.73 5.52 3.03
C GLN A 320 -22.16 4.55 4.13
N LEU A 321 -22.25 5.02 5.38
CA LEU A 321 -22.66 4.22 6.52
C LEU A 321 -24.14 3.83 6.46
N ALA A 322 -24.99 4.65 5.83
CA ALA A 322 -26.39 4.31 5.59
C ALA A 322 -26.56 3.09 4.66
N ALA A 323 -25.57 2.75 3.84
CA ALA A 323 -25.59 1.56 2.99
C ALA A 323 -25.48 0.24 3.78
N LEU A 324 -25.09 0.30 5.05
CA LEU A 324 -24.92 -0.88 5.90
C LEU A 324 -26.21 -1.69 6.05
N ASP A 325 -27.37 -1.02 6.05
CA ASP A 325 -28.67 -1.68 6.11
C ASP A 325 -28.90 -2.67 4.94
N GLN A 326 -28.37 -2.36 3.76
CA GLN A 326 -28.54 -3.17 2.55
C GLN A 326 -27.75 -4.47 2.57
N ALA A 327 -26.67 -4.55 3.37
CA ALA A 327 -25.75 -5.69 3.35
C ALA A 327 -26.42 -7.04 3.67
N HIS A 328 -27.53 -6.98 4.42
CA HIS A 328 -28.22 -8.15 4.94
C HIS A 328 -29.67 -8.22 4.43
N ARG A 329 -30.20 -7.17 3.78
CA ARG A 329 -31.63 -7.04 3.40
C ARG A 329 -32.23 -8.25 2.68
N TYR A 330 -31.47 -8.94 1.83
CA TYR A 330 -31.95 -10.09 1.04
C TYR A 330 -31.53 -11.45 1.62
N SER A 331 -30.94 -11.48 2.82
CA SER A 331 -30.52 -12.72 3.46
C SER A 331 -31.70 -13.35 4.22
N PRO A 332 -32.13 -14.57 3.87
CA PRO A 332 -33.24 -15.25 4.54
C PRO A 332 -32.99 -15.48 6.04
N TRP A 333 -31.71 -15.58 6.43
CA TRP A 333 -31.29 -15.91 7.79
C TRP A 333 -31.66 -14.86 8.84
N ILE A 334 -32.01 -13.63 8.44
CA ILE A 334 -32.40 -12.56 9.35
C ILE A 334 -33.73 -12.82 10.03
N GLN A 335 -34.62 -13.56 9.38
CA GLN A 335 -35.91 -13.94 9.95
C GLN A 335 -35.78 -14.90 11.13
N LEU A 336 -34.63 -15.57 11.27
CA LEU A 336 -34.32 -16.49 12.36
C LEU A 336 -33.74 -15.80 13.59
N TYR A 337 -33.35 -14.51 13.49
CA TYR A 337 -32.75 -13.78 14.61
C TYR A 337 -33.82 -13.27 15.59
N PRO A 338 -33.58 -13.35 16.91
CA PRO A 338 -34.50 -12.83 17.91
C PRO A 338 -34.55 -11.30 17.85
N GLY A 339 -35.73 -10.74 17.57
CA GLY A 339 -36.00 -9.31 17.57
C GLY A 339 -36.67 -8.81 16.30
N GLY A 340 -37.68 -7.93 16.44
CA GLY A 340 -38.38 -7.34 15.32
C GLY A 340 -37.55 -6.28 14.56
N GLU A 341 -38.10 -5.78 13.46
CA GLU A 341 -37.45 -4.79 12.59
C GLU A 341 -37.02 -3.50 13.30
N GLN A 342 -37.74 -3.10 14.36
CA GLN A 342 -37.36 -1.96 15.19
C GLN A 342 -36.03 -2.15 15.93
N VAL A 343 -35.71 -3.37 16.37
CA VAL A 343 -34.44 -3.69 17.03
C VAL A 343 -33.30 -3.60 16.03
N ARG A 344 -33.52 -4.06 14.79
CA ARG A 344 -32.58 -3.89 13.67
C ARG A 344 -32.31 -2.42 13.35
N ILE A 345 -33.35 -1.60 13.21
CA ILE A 345 -33.18 -0.16 12.92
C ILE A 345 -32.40 0.51 14.05
N ARG A 346 -32.71 0.21 15.32
CA ARG A 346 -31.97 0.72 16.49
C ARG A 346 -30.51 0.26 16.48
N ALA A 347 -30.25 -0.98 16.08
CA ALA A 347 -28.90 -1.52 15.99
C ALA A 347 -28.06 -0.79 14.93
N VAL A 348 -28.60 -0.64 13.72
CA VAL A 348 -27.93 0.07 12.62
C VAL A 348 -27.69 1.53 13.00
N THR A 349 -28.68 2.23 13.57
CA THR A 349 -28.53 3.64 13.94
C THR A 349 -27.51 3.86 15.04
N THR A 350 -27.43 2.96 16.02
CA THR A 350 -26.42 2.99 17.09
C THR A 350 -25.03 2.78 16.52
N LEU A 351 -24.84 1.83 15.60
CA LEU A 351 -23.53 1.59 14.98
C LEU A 351 -23.08 2.78 14.11
N VAL A 352 -24.00 3.35 13.31
CA VAL A 352 -23.72 4.54 12.50
C VAL A 352 -23.39 5.74 13.39
N LEU A 353 -24.09 5.91 14.52
CA LEU A 353 -23.78 6.95 15.50
C LEU A 353 -22.35 6.79 16.03
N ILE A 354 -21.98 5.61 16.51
CA ILE A 354 -20.64 5.35 17.05
C ILE A 354 -19.57 5.64 15.99
N ALA A 355 -19.77 5.20 14.75
CA ALA A 355 -18.83 5.45 13.66
C ALA A 355 -18.72 6.95 13.31
N LEU A 356 -19.83 7.70 13.25
CA LEU A 356 -19.78 9.14 12.98
C LEU A 356 -19.14 9.93 14.13
N LEU A 357 -19.38 9.53 15.39
CA LEU A 357 -18.74 10.14 16.56
C LEU A 357 -17.22 9.94 16.54
N VAL A 358 -16.76 8.72 16.29
CA VAL A 358 -15.33 8.43 16.14
C VAL A 358 -14.72 9.27 15.02
N GLN A 359 -15.41 9.41 13.89
CA GLN A 359 -14.93 10.24 12.79
C GLN A 359 -14.86 11.73 13.14
N ALA A 360 -15.90 12.28 13.77
CA ALA A 360 -15.91 13.68 14.19
C ALA A 360 -14.75 14.00 15.15
N LEU A 361 -14.48 13.11 16.11
CA LEU A 361 -13.37 13.25 17.05
C LEU A 361 -12.01 13.19 16.36
N VAL A 362 -11.80 12.22 15.47
CA VAL A 362 -10.51 12.06 14.77
C VAL A 362 -10.25 13.23 13.81
N LEU A 363 -11.26 13.65 13.05
CA LEU A 363 -11.10 14.77 12.12
C LEU A 363 -10.90 16.11 12.85
N GLY A 364 -11.56 16.30 13.99
CA GLY A 364 -11.36 17.50 14.80
C GLY A 364 -10.02 17.53 15.54
N ALA A 365 -9.50 16.37 15.95
CA ALA A 365 -8.13 16.27 16.41
C ALA A 365 -7.14 16.62 15.28
N ALA A 366 -7.38 16.11 14.07
CA ALA A 366 -6.55 16.42 12.91
C ALA A 366 -6.57 17.93 12.55
N SER A 367 -7.71 18.61 12.65
CA SER A 367 -7.77 20.06 12.46
C SER A 367 -6.98 20.80 13.55
N ALA A 368 -7.04 20.36 14.81
CA ALA A 368 -6.27 20.97 15.90
C ALA A 368 -4.75 20.82 15.69
N LEU A 369 -4.28 19.70 15.13
CA LEU A 369 -2.87 19.48 14.80
C LEU A 369 -2.38 20.35 13.63
N SER A 370 -3.26 20.85 12.77
CA SER A 370 -2.88 21.65 11.59
C SER A 370 -2.34 23.05 11.92
N GLY A 371 -2.43 23.47 13.19
CA GLY A 371 -1.98 24.78 13.66
C GLY A 371 -3.02 25.90 13.48
N THR A 372 -4.28 25.57 13.20
CA THR A 372 -5.37 26.56 13.16
C THR A 372 -5.83 26.95 14.56
N SER A 373 -6.53 28.09 14.64
CA SER A 373 -7.10 28.61 15.89
C SER A 373 -7.85 27.51 16.65
N PHE A 374 -7.52 27.33 17.93
CA PHE A 374 -8.14 26.33 18.80
C PHE A 374 -9.67 26.43 18.82
N SER A 375 -10.20 27.66 18.72
CA SER A 375 -11.64 27.96 18.62
C SER A 375 -12.32 27.32 17.40
N LEU A 376 -11.69 27.37 16.22
CA LEU A 376 -12.23 26.80 14.99
C LEU A 376 -12.29 25.27 15.09
N SER A 377 -11.24 24.64 15.60
CA SER A 377 -11.21 23.19 15.80
C SER A 377 -12.25 22.73 16.83
N ALA A 378 -12.43 23.47 17.92
CA ALA A 378 -13.48 23.22 18.89
C ALA A 378 -14.89 23.35 18.26
N LEU A 379 -15.11 24.38 17.44
CA LEU A 379 -16.37 24.57 16.73
C LEU A 379 -16.66 23.43 15.76
N LEU A 380 -15.67 22.98 14.98
CA LEU A 380 -15.83 21.87 14.04
C LEU A 380 -16.13 20.55 14.76
N THR A 381 -15.45 20.26 15.88
CA THR A 381 -15.76 19.07 16.70
C THR A 381 -17.20 19.13 17.22
N ALA A 382 -17.63 20.25 17.80
CA ALA A 382 -18.99 20.43 18.31
C ALA A 382 -20.03 20.27 17.19
N ALA A 383 -19.81 20.90 16.03
CA ALA A 383 -20.68 20.78 14.86
C ALA A 383 -20.75 19.33 14.33
N GLY A 384 -19.61 18.63 14.31
CA GLY A 384 -19.54 17.23 13.88
C GLY A 384 -20.27 16.28 14.85
N LEU A 385 -20.16 16.50 16.16
CA LEU A 385 -20.91 15.76 17.17
C LEU A 385 -22.41 16.00 17.01
N ALA A 386 -22.83 17.26 16.87
CA ALA A 386 -24.23 17.62 16.64
C ALA A 386 -24.78 16.97 15.35
N TYR A 387 -24.00 16.99 14.27
CA TYR A 387 -24.35 16.29 13.02
C TYR A 387 -24.50 14.79 13.22
N ALA A 388 -23.56 14.13 13.90
CA ALA A 388 -23.61 12.70 14.16
C ALA A 388 -24.89 12.30 14.94
N PHE A 389 -25.23 13.06 15.99
CA PHE A 389 -26.46 12.85 16.76
C PHE A 389 -27.71 13.10 15.91
N GLY A 390 -27.79 14.21 15.18
CA GLY A 390 -28.94 14.56 14.35
C GLY A 390 -29.15 13.56 13.20
N TYR A 391 -28.08 13.17 12.51
CA TYR A 391 -28.15 12.22 11.42
C TYR A 391 -28.61 10.84 11.88
N ALA A 392 -28.01 10.31 12.95
CA ALA A 392 -28.29 8.95 13.42
C ALA A 392 -29.64 8.83 14.12
N ARG A 393 -30.13 9.86 14.83
CA ARG A 393 -31.41 9.81 15.57
C ARG A 393 -32.62 10.31 14.80
N LEU A 394 -32.46 11.24 13.85
CA LEU A 394 -33.60 11.85 13.15
C LEU A 394 -33.69 11.38 11.70
N LEU A 395 -32.60 11.49 10.94
CA LEU A 395 -32.63 11.25 9.49
C LEU A 395 -32.59 9.77 9.14
N LEU A 396 -31.73 8.99 9.80
CA LEU A 396 -31.53 7.59 9.49
C LEU A 396 -32.74 6.70 9.84
N PRO A 397 -33.38 6.81 11.02
CA PRO A 397 -34.54 5.99 11.34
C PRO A 397 -35.70 6.28 10.38
N ARG A 398 -35.97 7.56 10.08
CA ARG A 398 -37.03 7.98 9.14
C ARG A 398 -36.81 7.45 7.71
N ARG A 399 -35.55 7.39 7.27
CA ARG A 399 -35.20 6.82 5.96
C ARG A 399 -35.37 5.31 5.93
N LEU A 400 -35.09 4.63 7.04
CA LEU A 400 -35.21 3.18 7.15
C LEU A 400 -36.68 2.75 7.30
N THR A 401 -37.48 3.44 8.12
CA THR A 401 -38.91 3.12 8.28
C THR A 401 -39.71 3.34 7.00
N ARG A 402 -39.53 4.48 6.31
CA ARG A 402 -40.19 4.72 5.01
C ARG A 402 -39.85 3.68 3.94
N ARG A 403 -38.68 3.04 4.04
CA ARG A 403 -38.25 1.98 3.10
C ARG A 403 -38.78 0.60 3.47
N ALA A 404 -39.17 0.41 4.72
CA ALA A 404 -39.85 -0.80 5.19
C ALA A 404 -41.34 -0.76 4.80
N GLU A 405 -41.99 0.41 4.83
CA GLU A 405 -43.40 0.61 4.47
C GLU A 405 -43.71 0.51 2.96
N LEU A 406 -42.69 0.58 2.09
CA LEU A 406 -42.84 0.51 0.63
C LEU A 406 -42.74 -0.93 0.06
N ILE A 407 -42.75 -1.93 0.93
CA ILE A 407 -42.74 -3.37 0.63
C ILE A 407 -43.91 -3.98 1.38
#